data_AF-A0A1Q6E5M6-F1
#
_entry.id   AF-A0A1Q6E5M6-F1
#
_cell.length_a   1.000
_cell.length_b   1.000
_cell.length_c   1.000
_cell.angle_alpha   90.00
_cell.angle_beta   90.00
_cell.angle_gamma   90.00
#
_symmetry.space_group_name_H-M   'P 1'
#
loop_
_entity.id
_entity.type
_entity.pdbx_description
1 polymer ?
#
loop_
_entity_poly.entity_id
_entity_poly.type
_entity_poly.pdbx_seq_one_letter_code
_entity_poly.pdbx_strand_id
1 'polypeptide(L)'
;MADNQKTLKAPVAFSGKGLHTGMESNMTVHPAPAGSGIVFRRTDLEGRPEIPALADYVTDTSRGTTIEKGGAKVCTIEHIMSALWTLGIDNAVVEIDAPETPIMDGSAKDFAAALSETGLEEQEAERQYYEVRETIEFDYPEKNASIVIYPDSKFSVSVHVDYHSRVVGNQYATFSEEEDYAKEIAPCRTFAFLHELEPLLAANLIKGGDLDNAIVFDKKDIRITDGYVNNLQLRFINEIARHKLLDVLGDLALLGMRIKGRVLANRPGHFVNTETARALKRNIKRDANRPSFVYDPTAEPVYDINRIRRTLPHRPPFLLVDRIFHIDETSVAGIKNVTMNEPFFVGHFPEEPVMPGVLIIEAMAQCGGILALNSVPDPENYSTYFLRIDNVRFKNKVVPGDTLQFELKLTEPIRRGIVVMEAKAYVGGRLTTEASLMAQVAKNKA
;
A
#
# COMPACT_ATOMS: atom_id res chain seq x y z
N MET A 1 14.41 14.74 -0.67
CA MET A 1 13.50 15.06 0.46
C MET A 1 12.63 13.83 0.66
N ALA A 2 12.38 13.43 1.91
CA ALA A 2 11.43 12.35 2.19
C ALA A 2 10.04 12.78 1.68
N ASP A 3 9.32 11.89 0.99
CA ASP A 3 7.93 12.16 0.62
C ASP A 3 7.05 11.82 1.82
N ASN A 4 6.56 12.85 2.49
CA ASN A 4 5.79 12.71 3.72
C ASN A 4 4.29 12.59 3.46
N GLN A 5 3.59 12.09 4.47
CA GLN A 5 2.13 12.04 4.50
C GLN A 5 1.53 13.44 4.46
N LYS A 6 0.35 13.56 3.86
CA LYS A 6 -0.38 14.82 3.73
C LYS A 6 -1.81 14.69 4.23
N THR A 7 -2.33 15.78 4.75
CA THR A 7 -3.74 15.97 5.09
C THR A 7 -4.25 17.29 4.48
N LEU A 8 -5.52 17.64 4.69
CA LEU A 8 -6.07 18.93 4.25
C LEU A 8 -5.63 20.06 5.19
N LYS A 9 -5.51 21.30 4.68
CA LYS A 9 -5.27 22.48 5.52
C LYS A 9 -6.48 22.90 6.35
N ALA A 10 -7.68 22.65 5.84
CA ALA A 10 -8.94 23.02 6.47
C ALA A 10 -10.05 22.03 6.08
N PRO A 11 -11.15 21.97 6.84
CA PRO A 11 -12.31 21.15 6.46
C PRO A 11 -13.00 21.63 5.19
N VAL A 12 -13.55 20.70 4.41
CA VAL A 12 -14.31 20.98 3.17
C VAL A 12 -15.65 20.26 3.22
N ALA A 13 -16.74 20.98 2.94
CA ALA A 13 -18.09 20.44 3.00
C ALA A 13 -18.72 20.28 1.60
N PHE A 14 -19.51 19.22 1.45
CA PHE A 14 -20.27 18.86 0.27
C PHE A 14 -21.69 18.47 0.69
N SER A 15 -22.69 18.93 -0.05
CA SER A 15 -24.08 18.59 0.20
C SER A 15 -24.76 18.19 -1.11
N GLY A 16 -25.55 17.13 -1.06
CA GLY A 16 -26.33 16.67 -2.20
C GLY A 16 -27.02 15.34 -1.92
N LYS A 17 -27.72 14.81 -2.91
CA LYS A 17 -28.42 13.53 -2.78
C LYS A 17 -27.49 12.35 -2.98
N GLY A 18 -27.72 11.26 -2.26
CA GLY A 18 -27.16 9.96 -2.60
C GLY A 18 -27.78 9.41 -3.89
N LEU A 19 -26.97 8.79 -4.75
CA LEU A 19 -27.42 8.23 -6.04
C LEU A 19 -28.50 7.16 -5.86
N HIS A 20 -28.24 6.19 -4.99
CA HIS A 20 -29.10 5.01 -4.83
C HIS A 20 -30.20 5.22 -3.80
N THR A 21 -29.87 5.83 -2.68
CA THR A 21 -30.79 6.08 -1.55
C THR A 21 -31.73 7.25 -1.83
N GLY A 22 -31.28 8.24 -2.60
CA GLY A 22 -32.01 9.50 -2.83
C GLY A 22 -32.11 10.40 -1.59
N MET A 23 -31.44 10.05 -0.50
CA MET A 23 -31.41 10.83 0.73
C MET A 23 -30.50 12.04 0.55
N GLU A 24 -30.88 13.18 1.14
CA GLU A 24 -29.96 14.31 1.31
C GLU A 24 -28.81 13.86 2.23
N SER A 25 -27.60 14.24 1.85
CA SER A 25 -26.35 13.84 2.48
C SER A 25 -25.43 15.06 2.59
N ASN A 26 -25.05 15.38 3.81
CA ASN A 26 -24.04 16.39 4.12
C ASN A 26 -22.76 15.68 4.55
N MET A 27 -21.71 15.88 3.75
CA MET A 27 -20.40 15.25 3.93
C MET A 27 -19.35 16.33 4.18
N THR A 28 -18.58 16.22 5.26
CA THR A 28 -17.44 17.12 5.53
C THR A 28 -16.15 16.32 5.67
N VAL A 29 -15.14 16.69 4.88
CA VAL A 29 -13.80 16.09 4.94
C VAL A 29 -12.93 16.96 5.84
N HIS A 30 -12.45 16.40 6.96
CA HIS A 30 -11.60 17.07 7.92
C HIS A 30 -10.14 16.61 7.83
N PRO A 31 -9.17 17.49 8.16
CA PRO A 31 -7.81 17.10 8.41
C PRO A 31 -7.71 16.03 9.51
N ALA A 32 -6.72 15.14 9.43
CA ALA A 32 -6.52 14.08 10.41
C ALA A 32 -5.03 13.86 10.74
N PRO A 33 -4.69 13.37 11.94
CA PRO A 33 -3.30 13.11 12.33
C PRO A 33 -2.60 12.08 11.41
N ALA A 34 -1.27 12.14 11.35
CA ALA A 34 -0.46 11.18 10.59
C ALA A 34 -0.75 9.74 11.03
N GLY A 35 -0.79 8.82 10.06
CA GLY A 35 -1.06 7.40 10.27
C GLY A 35 -2.53 7.05 10.56
N SER A 36 -3.45 8.01 10.49
CA SER A 36 -4.89 7.74 10.66
C SER A 36 -5.52 7.07 9.42
N GLY A 37 -4.97 7.33 8.23
CA GLY A 37 -5.60 6.94 6.97
C GLY A 37 -6.87 7.73 6.68
N ILE A 38 -7.68 7.24 5.74
CA ILE A 38 -9.01 7.79 5.46
C ILE A 38 -10.05 7.02 6.25
N VAL A 39 -10.86 7.74 7.04
CA VAL A 39 -11.89 7.15 7.91
C VAL A 39 -13.21 7.84 7.68
N PHE A 40 -14.29 7.08 7.47
CA PHE A 40 -15.65 7.60 7.40
C PHE A 40 -16.28 7.58 8.79
N ARG A 41 -16.99 8.64 9.17
CA ARG A 41 -17.69 8.78 10.45
C ARG A 41 -19.16 9.12 10.22
N ARG A 42 -20.06 8.22 10.63
CA ARG A 42 -21.52 8.44 10.53
C ARG A 42 -22.01 9.31 11.68
N THR A 43 -22.30 10.58 11.42
CA THR A 43 -22.63 11.58 12.46
C THR A 43 -24.09 11.55 12.89
N ASP A 44 -24.96 10.97 12.07
CA ASP A 44 -26.39 10.77 12.32
C ASP A 44 -26.68 9.58 13.25
N LEU A 45 -25.70 8.69 13.46
CA LEU A 45 -25.83 7.54 14.35
C LEU A 45 -25.27 7.83 15.75
N GLU A 46 -25.90 7.24 16.77
CA GLU A 46 -25.42 7.32 18.15
C GLU A 46 -23.99 6.76 18.27
N GLY A 47 -23.15 7.45 19.05
CA GLY A 47 -21.74 7.09 19.21
C GLY A 47 -20.84 7.46 18.04
N ARG A 48 -21.39 8.04 16.96
CA ARG A 48 -20.66 8.52 15.77
C ARG A 48 -19.64 7.49 15.25
N PRO A 49 -20.09 6.27 14.89
CA PRO A 49 -19.19 5.16 14.57
C PRO A 49 -18.29 5.47 13.38
N GLU A 50 -17.06 4.95 13.47
CA GLU A 50 -16.01 5.15 12.47
C GLU A 50 -15.71 3.86 11.70
N ILE A 51 -15.61 3.99 10.38
CA ILE A 51 -15.35 2.93 9.42
C ILE A 51 -14.08 3.29 8.64
N PRO A 52 -12.94 2.60 8.85
CA PRO A 52 -11.76 2.82 8.03
C PRO A 52 -12.05 2.51 6.56
N ALA A 53 -11.63 3.38 5.65
CA ALA A 53 -11.77 3.17 4.20
C ALA A 53 -10.71 2.16 3.71
N LEU A 54 -10.88 0.90 4.12
CA LEU A 54 -10.01 -0.21 3.78
C LEU A 54 -10.81 -1.34 3.15
N ALA A 55 -10.18 -2.06 2.24
CA ALA A 55 -10.83 -3.16 1.50
C ALA A 55 -11.35 -4.27 2.44
N ASP A 56 -10.78 -4.40 3.64
CA ASP A 56 -11.25 -5.33 4.68
C ASP A 56 -12.69 -5.04 5.15
N TYR A 57 -13.15 -3.78 5.05
CA TYR A 57 -14.48 -3.35 5.48
C TYR A 57 -15.49 -3.31 4.33
N VAL A 58 -15.10 -3.65 3.09
CA VAL A 58 -16.03 -3.65 1.95
C VAL A 58 -17.06 -4.78 2.09
N THR A 59 -18.35 -4.47 2.07
CA THR A 59 -19.42 -5.48 2.22
C THR A 59 -20.31 -5.64 0.99
N ASP A 60 -20.37 -4.63 0.12
CA ASP A 60 -21.16 -4.66 -1.11
C ASP A 60 -20.40 -3.91 -2.23
N THR A 61 -20.47 -4.46 -3.44
CA THR A 61 -19.86 -3.93 -4.68
C THR A 61 -20.83 -3.93 -5.87
N SER A 62 -22.10 -4.24 -5.62
CA SER A 62 -23.11 -4.41 -6.66
C SER A 62 -23.44 -3.11 -7.41
N ARG A 63 -23.31 -1.96 -6.75
CA ARG A 63 -23.83 -0.65 -7.20
C ARG A 63 -22.92 0.48 -6.68
N GLY A 64 -21.62 0.29 -6.81
CA GLY A 64 -20.62 1.11 -6.10
C GLY A 64 -20.02 0.38 -4.91
N THR A 65 -19.03 0.99 -4.29
CA THR A 65 -18.26 0.40 -3.20
C THR A 65 -18.84 0.83 -1.87
N THR A 66 -19.18 -0.17 -1.05
CA THR A 66 -19.73 0.05 0.29
C THR A 66 -18.84 -0.52 1.36
N ILE A 67 -18.57 0.29 2.39
CA ILE A 67 -17.86 -0.12 3.60
C ILE A 67 -18.82 -0.23 4.79
N GLU A 68 -18.55 -1.18 5.68
CA GLU A 68 -19.33 -1.40 6.90
C GLU A 68 -18.45 -1.89 8.06
N LYS A 69 -18.71 -1.37 9.26
CA LYS A 69 -18.09 -1.83 10.51
C LYS A 69 -19.04 -1.64 11.67
N GLY A 70 -19.24 -2.70 12.45
CA GLY A 70 -20.10 -2.64 13.65
C GLY A 70 -21.54 -2.22 13.35
N GLY A 71 -22.06 -2.55 12.17
CA GLY A 71 -23.42 -2.22 11.71
C GLY A 71 -23.57 -0.81 11.11
N ALA A 72 -22.57 0.06 11.21
CA ALA A 72 -22.56 1.34 10.50
C ALA A 72 -22.05 1.13 9.07
N LYS A 73 -22.75 1.72 8.08
CA LYS A 73 -22.52 1.51 6.64
C LYS A 73 -22.40 2.85 5.90
N VAL A 74 -21.50 2.95 4.93
CA VAL A 74 -21.42 4.06 3.97
C VAL A 74 -21.22 3.49 2.56
N CYS A 75 -22.13 3.80 1.63
CA CYS A 75 -22.05 3.38 0.24
C CYS A 75 -21.62 4.51 -0.71
N THR A 76 -21.20 4.11 -1.92
CA THR A 76 -20.82 4.99 -3.03
C THR A 76 -19.56 5.82 -2.71
N ILE A 77 -18.58 5.24 -2.01
CA ILE A 77 -17.39 5.98 -1.55
C ILE A 77 -16.33 6.20 -2.65
N GLU A 78 -16.43 5.49 -3.76
CA GLU A 78 -15.41 5.41 -4.82
C GLU A 78 -15.00 6.77 -5.40
N HIS A 79 -15.94 7.69 -5.64
CA HIS A 79 -15.61 8.99 -6.25
C HIS A 79 -14.83 9.89 -5.29
N ILE A 80 -15.27 10.01 -4.04
CA ILE A 80 -14.55 10.80 -3.04
C ILE A 80 -13.22 10.14 -2.70
N MET A 81 -13.15 8.81 -2.61
CA MET A 81 -11.89 8.08 -2.40
C MET A 81 -10.91 8.31 -3.56
N SER A 82 -11.40 8.33 -4.80
CA SER A 82 -10.60 8.62 -6.00
C SER A 82 -9.99 10.02 -5.92
N ALA A 83 -10.78 11.02 -5.53
CA ALA A 83 -10.29 12.40 -5.37
C ALA A 83 -9.29 12.52 -4.22
N LEU A 84 -9.60 12.00 -3.03
CA LEU A 84 -8.72 12.08 -1.85
C LEU A 84 -7.36 11.43 -2.13
N TRP A 85 -7.38 10.19 -2.62
CA TRP A 85 -6.17 9.41 -2.80
C TRP A 85 -5.29 9.95 -3.93
N THR A 86 -5.91 10.32 -5.06
CA THR A 86 -5.17 10.77 -6.25
C THR A 86 -4.62 12.18 -6.10
N LEU A 87 -5.30 13.06 -5.35
CA LEU A 87 -4.76 14.38 -5.00
C LEU A 87 -3.69 14.30 -3.89
N GLY A 88 -3.41 13.12 -3.35
CA GLY A 88 -2.30 12.89 -2.43
C GLY A 88 -2.64 13.07 -0.96
N ILE A 89 -3.93 13.04 -0.58
CA ILE A 89 -4.35 13.05 0.82
C ILE A 89 -4.18 11.63 1.38
N ASP A 90 -3.40 11.52 2.45
CA ASP A 90 -3.14 10.26 3.15
C ASP A 90 -4.06 10.09 4.36
N ASN A 91 -4.36 11.19 5.03
CA ASN A 91 -5.06 11.21 6.31
C ASN A 91 -6.26 12.17 6.26
N ALA A 92 -7.47 11.66 6.51
CA ALA A 92 -8.68 12.49 6.61
C ALA A 92 -9.80 11.77 7.37
N VAL A 93 -10.64 12.55 8.06
CA VAL A 93 -11.91 12.07 8.60
C VAL A 93 -13.05 12.60 7.73
N VAL A 94 -13.80 11.71 7.10
CA VAL A 94 -14.96 12.03 6.28
C VAL A 94 -16.22 11.86 7.14
N GLU A 95 -16.71 12.96 7.70
CA GLU A 95 -17.98 12.98 8.41
C GLU A 95 -19.15 13.01 7.44
N ILE A 96 -20.18 12.20 7.71
CA ILE A 96 -21.38 12.12 6.86
C ILE A 96 -22.62 11.82 7.70
N ASP A 97 -23.73 12.49 7.42
CA ASP A 97 -25.01 12.38 8.16
C ASP A 97 -26.05 11.47 7.47
N ALA A 98 -25.61 10.72 6.46
CA ALA A 98 -26.44 9.82 5.66
C ALA A 98 -25.68 8.53 5.32
N PRO A 99 -26.38 7.44 4.93
CA PRO A 99 -25.75 6.16 4.58
C PRO A 99 -25.03 6.15 3.23
N GLU A 100 -25.10 7.22 2.44
CA GLU A 100 -24.52 7.32 1.10
C GLU A 100 -23.88 8.68 0.89
N THR A 101 -22.71 8.71 0.25
CA THR A 101 -22.04 9.96 -0.16
C THR A 101 -22.91 10.75 -1.15
N PRO A 102 -22.81 12.10 -1.17
CA PRO A 102 -23.53 12.88 -2.17
C PRO A 102 -22.96 12.58 -3.57
N ILE A 103 -23.82 12.30 -4.55
CA ILE A 103 -23.39 11.92 -5.91
C ILE A 103 -22.84 13.10 -6.72
N MET A 104 -23.16 14.33 -6.31
CA MET A 104 -22.82 15.56 -7.02
C MET A 104 -23.33 15.51 -8.48
N ASP A 105 -22.47 15.74 -9.47
CA ASP A 105 -22.77 15.62 -10.89
C ASP A 105 -22.50 14.21 -11.47
N GLY A 106 -22.26 13.22 -10.60
CA GLY A 106 -21.87 11.86 -10.99
C GLY A 106 -20.39 11.66 -11.27
N SER A 107 -19.58 12.71 -11.13
CA SER A 107 -18.12 12.65 -11.26
C SER A 107 -17.43 13.02 -9.94
N ALA A 108 -16.09 13.08 -9.94
CA ALA A 108 -15.31 13.56 -8.80
C ALA A 108 -14.89 15.03 -8.95
N LYS A 109 -15.40 15.76 -9.96
CA LYS A 109 -14.98 17.12 -10.28
C LYS A 109 -15.09 18.08 -9.11
N ASP A 110 -16.26 18.11 -8.47
CA ASP A 110 -16.54 19.06 -7.40
C ASP A 110 -15.71 18.75 -6.15
N PHE A 111 -15.52 17.45 -5.85
CA PHE A 111 -14.57 17.01 -4.82
C PHE A 111 -13.15 17.47 -5.14
N ALA A 112 -12.66 17.18 -6.34
CA ALA A 112 -11.29 17.49 -6.74
C ALA A 112 -11.02 19.00 -6.73
N ALA A 113 -11.97 19.81 -7.19
CA ALA A 113 -11.88 21.27 -7.20
C ALA A 113 -11.75 21.83 -5.78
N ALA A 114 -12.67 21.47 -4.88
CA ALA A 114 -12.69 21.99 -3.52
C ALA A 114 -11.49 21.52 -2.67
N LEU A 115 -11.05 20.26 -2.85
CA LEU A 115 -9.85 19.73 -2.20
C LEU A 115 -8.58 20.45 -2.68
N SER A 116 -8.48 20.71 -3.99
CA SER A 116 -7.34 21.42 -4.57
C SER A 116 -7.28 22.89 -4.13
N GLU A 117 -8.44 23.56 -4.07
CA GLU A 117 -8.55 24.95 -3.59
C GLU A 117 -8.16 25.09 -2.12
N THR A 118 -8.60 24.13 -1.28
CA THR A 118 -8.26 24.10 0.14
C THR A 118 -6.77 23.84 0.37
N GLY A 119 -6.18 23.01 -0.47
CA GLY A 119 -4.76 22.66 -0.41
C GLY A 119 -4.40 21.71 0.72
N LEU A 120 -3.16 21.23 0.65
CA LEU A 120 -2.65 20.17 1.53
C LEU A 120 -1.63 20.68 2.55
N GLU A 121 -1.61 20.04 3.70
CA GLU A 121 -0.60 20.21 4.74
C GLU A 121 0.24 18.93 4.85
N GLU A 122 1.56 19.09 4.79
CA GLU A 122 2.52 18.01 4.97
C GLU A 122 2.67 17.69 6.46
N GLN A 123 2.81 16.41 6.80
CA GLN A 123 2.90 15.94 8.18
C GLN A 123 4.27 15.34 8.43
N GLU A 124 4.80 15.43 9.66
CA GLU A 124 6.11 14.88 10.05
C GLU A 124 6.08 13.33 10.18
N ALA A 125 5.72 12.65 9.09
CA ALA A 125 5.66 11.20 8.98
C ALA A 125 5.89 10.78 7.51
N GLU A 126 6.81 9.87 7.27
CA GLU A 126 7.07 9.35 5.92
C GLU A 126 5.83 8.65 5.34
N ARG A 127 5.59 8.86 4.04
CA ARG A 127 4.56 8.16 3.31
C ARG A 127 5.00 6.74 2.99
N GLN A 128 4.10 5.78 3.18
CA GLN A 128 4.36 4.38 2.90
C GLN A 128 3.91 3.99 1.49
N TYR A 129 4.81 3.31 0.80
CA TYR A 129 4.61 2.80 -0.56
C TYR A 129 4.71 1.28 -0.58
N TYR A 130 3.83 0.63 -1.35
CA TYR A 130 4.04 -0.73 -1.80
C TYR A 130 4.77 -0.69 -3.13
N GLU A 131 6.04 -1.08 -3.11
CA GLU A 131 6.85 -1.25 -4.30
C GLU A 131 6.63 -2.65 -4.88
N VAL A 132 6.02 -2.70 -6.06
CA VAL A 132 5.76 -3.95 -6.77
C VAL A 132 7.09 -4.52 -7.26
N ARG A 133 7.48 -5.67 -6.71
CA ARG A 133 8.80 -6.30 -6.98
C ARG A 133 8.80 -7.25 -8.17
N GLU A 134 7.65 -7.86 -8.46
CA GLU A 134 7.44 -8.80 -9.56
C GLU A 134 6.05 -8.60 -10.15
N THR A 135 5.81 -9.04 -11.38
CA THR A 135 4.49 -8.94 -12.00
C THR A 135 3.47 -9.74 -11.20
N ILE A 136 2.34 -9.12 -10.89
CA ILE A 136 1.23 -9.74 -10.14
C ILE A 136 0.01 -9.77 -11.06
N GLU A 137 -0.58 -10.94 -11.24
CA GLU A 137 -1.75 -11.13 -12.10
C GLU A 137 -2.95 -11.57 -11.26
N PHE A 138 -4.08 -10.90 -11.47
CA PHE A 138 -5.38 -11.23 -10.90
C PHE A 138 -6.37 -11.48 -12.02
N ASP A 139 -6.86 -12.71 -12.13
CA ASP A 139 -7.84 -13.10 -13.14
C ASP A 139 -9.19 -13.41 -12.48
N TYR A 140 -10.27 -12.88 -13.07
CA TYR A 140 -11.64 -13.08 -12.62
C TYR A 140 -12.50 -13.61 -13.78
N PRO A 141 -12.44 -14.93 -14.07
CA PRO A 141 -13.12 -15.51 -15.24
C PRO A 141 -14.64 -15.28 -15.22
N GLU A 142 -15.26 -15.37 -14.04
CA GLU A 142 -16.70 -15.15 -13.85
C GLU A 142 -17.16 -13.72 -14.17
N LYS A 143 -16.22 -12.76 -14.14
CA LYS A 143 -16.45 -11.36 -14.49
C LYS A 143 -15.87 -10.99 -15.86
N ASN A 144 -15.20 -11.92 -16.55
CA ASN A 144 -14.46 -11.67 -17.79
C ASN A 144 -13.49 -10.47 -17.67
N ALA A 145 -12.85 -10.37 -16.51
CA ALA A 145 -12.05 -9.23 -16.10
C ALA A 145 -10.70 -9.66 -15.53
N SER A 146 -9.70 -8.81 -15.64
CA SER A 146 -8.38 -9.05 -15.07
C SER A 146 -7.68 -7.76 -14.67
N ILE A 147 -6.80 -7.85 -13.68
CA ILE A 147 -5.89 -6.77 -13.30
C ILE A 147 -4.47 -7.33 -13.26
N VAL A 148 -3.55 -6.69 -13.97
CA VAL A 148 -2.12 -7.00 -13.94
C VAL A 148 -1.37 -5.80 -13.39
N ILE A 149 -0.44 -6.03 -12.46
CA ILE A 149 0.38 -4.99 -11.85
C ILE A 149 1.85 -5.30 -12.14
N TYR A 150 2.52 -4.42 -12.87
CA TYR A 150 3.93 -4.55 -13.21
C TYR A 150 4.82 -3.76 -12.23
N PRO A 151 6.04 -4.23 -11.95
CA PRO A 151 7.07 -3.44 -11.29
C PRO A 151 7.33 -2.14 -12.05
N ASP A 152 7.22 -1.02 -11.35
CA ASP A 152 7.57 0.30 -11.86
C ASP A 152 7.93 1.20 -10.68
N SER A 153 8.84 2.15 -10.91
CA SER A 153 9.23 3.15 -9.92
C SER A 153 8.16 4.22 -9.67
N LYS A 154 7.22 4.38 -10.61
CA LYS A 154 6.12 5.36 -10.57
C LYS A 154 4.76 4.67 -10.58
N PHE A 155 3.72 5.38 -10.15
CA PHE A 155 2.35 4.92 -10.25
C PHE A 155 1.72 5.25 -11.60
N SER A 156 1.08 4.28 -12.24
CA SER A 156 0.18 4.51 -13.36
C SER A 156 -0.91 3.45 -13.44
N VAL A 157 -2.06 3.82 -14.00
CA VAL A 157 -3.19 2.92 -14.24
C VAL A 157 -3.65 3.10 -15.67
N SER A 158 -3.82 2.00 -16.39
CA SER A 158 -4.53 1.97 -17.67
C SER A 158 -5.73 1.05 -17.55
N VAL A 159 -6.87 1.51 -18.07
CA VAL A 159 -8.08 0.71 -18.16
C VAL A 159 -8.44 0.44 -19.61
N HIS A 160 -8.95 -0.76 -19.84
CA HIS A 160 -9.64 -1.14 -21.06
C HIS A 160 -11.08 -1.50 -20.70
N VAL A 161 -12.05 -0.87 -21.35
CA VAL A 161 -13.47 -1.18 -21.18
C VAL A 161 -14.07 -1.67 -22.49
N ASP A 162 -14.87 -2.72 -22.38
CA ASP A 162 -15.56 -3.35 -23.50
C ASP A 162 -16.91 -3.89 -23.00
N TYR A 163 -17.98 -3.19 -23.38
CA TYR A 163 -19.35 -3.52 -22.98
C TYR A 163 -20.08 -4.38 -24.02
N HIS A 164 -19.38 -4.83 -25.08
CA HIS A 164 -19.98 -5.56 -26.20
C HIS A 164 -21.23 -4.83 -26.76
N SER A 165 -21.23 -3.49 -26.73
CA SER A 165 -22.35 -2.65 -27.12
C SER A 165 -22.09 -2.00 -28.48
N ARG A 166 -23.16 -1.78 -29.26
CA ARG A 166 -23.08 -1.02 -30.52
C ARG A 166 -22.90 0.49 -30.29
N VAL A 167 -23.30 0.96 -29.10
CA VAL A 167 -23.27 2.39 -28.74
C VAL A 167 -22.00 2.73 -27.97
N VAL A 168 -21.51 1.80 -27.14
CA VAL A 168 -20.26 1.93 -26.40
C VAL A 168 -19.28 0.87 -26.90
N GLY A 169 -18.38 1.31 -27.79
CA GLY A 169 -17.28 0.48 -28.29
C GLY A 169 -16.15 0.32 -27.27
N ASN A 170 -15.08 -0.37 -27.70
CA ASN A 170 -13.86 -0.48 -26.92
C ASN A 170 -13.27 0.91 -26.64
N GLN A 171 -12.96 1.17 -25.38
CA GLN A 171 -12.31 2.41 -24.97
C GLN A 171 -11.15 2.12 -24.04
N TYR A 172 -10.16 3.00 -24.09
CA TYR A 172 -8.98 2.97 -23.24
C TYR A 172 -8.82 4.32 -22.56
N ALA A 173 -8.34 4.31 -21.32
CA ALA A 173 -7.90 5.51 -20.62
C ALA A 173 -6.68 5.16 -19.76
N THR A 174 -5.77 6.11 -19.62
CA THR A 174 -4.58 5.97 -18.78
C THR A 174 -4.49 7.20 -17.88
N PHE A 175 -4.02 6.98 -16.67
CA PHE A 175 -3.61 8.02 -15.74
C PHE A 175 -2.22 7.65 -15.20
N SER A 176 -1.33 8.64 -15.19
CA SER A 176 -0.04 8.59 -14.50
C SER A 176 0.02 9.68 -13.43
N GLU A 177 0.84 9.48 -12.40
CA GLU A 177 1.02 10.46 -11.31
C GLU A 177 1.51 11.85 -11.75
N GLU A 178 1.96 12.01 -13.00
CA GLU A 178 2.39 13.28 -13.60
C GLU A 178 1.23 14.07 -14.23
N GLU A 179 0.08 13.44 -14.45
CA GLU A 179 -1.08 14.06 -15.10
C GLU A 179 -1.97 14.80 -14.10
N ASP A 180 -2.66 15.82 -14.59
CA ASP A 180 -3.61 16.59 -13.79
C ASP A 180 -4.93 15.81 -13.64
N TYR A 181 -5.07 15.09 -12.52
CA TYR A 181 -6.28 14.33 -12.19
C TYR A 181 -7.55 15.20 -12.23
N ALA A 182 -7.49 16.42 -11.69
CA ALA A 182 -8.65 17.29 -11.57
C ALA A 182 -9.17 17.73 -12.93
N LYS A 183 -8.27 17.87 -13.91
CA LYS A 183 -8.61 18.22 -15.29
C LYS A 183 -8.98 17.00 -16.15
N GLU A 184 -8.21 15.93 -16.05
CA GLU A 184 -8.29 14.82 -17.01
C GLU A 184 -9.29 13.75 -16.57
N ILE A 185 -9.36 13.40 -15.29
CA ILE A 185 -10.11 12.23 -14.83
C ILE A 185 -11.32 12.60 -14.00
N ALA A 186 -11.15 13.49 -13.01
CA ALA A 186 -12.20 13.90 -12.08
C ALA A 186 -13.52 14.32 -12.74
N PRO A 187 -13.54 14.99 -13.92
CA PRO A 187 -14.79 15.40 -14.56
C PRO A 187 -15.57 14.29 -15.27
N CYS A 188 -15.11 13.05 -15.27
CA CYS A 188 -15.76 11.97 -16.01
C CYS A 188 -16.90 11.36 -15.21
N ARG A 189 -18.12 11.50 -15.71
CA ARG A 189 -19.34 11.13 -14.99
C ARG A 189 -19.67 9.65 -15.07
N THR A 190 -20.38 9.18 -14.06
CA THR A 190 -20.97 7.84 -14.04
C THR A 190 -21.99 7.66 -15.16
N PHE A 191 -22.26 6.41 -15.50
CA PHE A 191 -23.12 6.06 -16.60
C PHE A 191 -23.86 4.76 -16.32
N ALA A 192 -25.01 4.60 -16.98
CA ALA A 192 -25.81 3.39 -16.94
C ALA A 192 -26.43 3.12 -18.31
N PHE A 193 -26.71 1.85 -18.62
CA PHE A 193 -27.56 1.55 -19.76
C PHE A 193 -29.03 1.58 -19.35
N LEU A 194 -29.91 2.12 -20.20
CA LEU A 194 -31.34 2.28 -19.91
C LEU A 194 -32.00 0.97 -19.48
N HIS A 195 -31.65 -0.14 -20.13
CA HIS A 195 -32.18 -1.47 -19.80
C HIS A 195 -31.71 -2.00 -18.44
N GLU A 196 -30.66 -1.44 -17.86
CA GLU A 196 -30.21 -1.75 -16.49
C GLU A 196 -30.99 -0.93 -15.45
N LEU A 197 -31.62 0.19 -15.83
CA LEU A 197 -32.36 1.04 -14.90
C LEU A 197 -33.70 0.44 -14.46
N GLU A 198 -34.42 -0.26 -15.33
CA GLU A 198 -35.74 -0.85 -15.02
C GLU A 198 -35.70 -1.81 -13.80
N PRO A 199 -34.79 -2.81 -13.74
CA PRO A 199 -34.65 -3.66 -12.55
C PRO A 199 -34.26 -2.89 -11.28
N LEU A 200 -33.45 -1.83 -11.43
CA LEU A 200 -32.96 -1.04 -10.30
C LEU A 200 -34.08 -0.19 -9.69
N LEU A 201 -34.90 0.45 -10.52
CA LEU A 201 -36.11 1.14 -10.07
C LEU A 201 -37.10 0.19 -9.39
N ALA A 202 -37.31 -1.01 -9.96
CA ALA A 202 -38.17 -2.05 -9.38
C ALA A 202 -37.67 -2.53 -8.00
N ALA A 203 -36.36 -2.47 -7.76
CA ALA A 203 -35.73 -2.79 -6.48
C ALA A 203 -35.67 -1.59 -5.50
N ASN A 204 -36.38 -0.48 -5.77
CA ASN A 204 -36.35 0.77 -4.99
C ASN A 204 -34.96 1.43 -4.90
N LEU A 205 -34.21 1.43 -6.01
CA LEU A 205 -32.86 1.99 -6.12
C LEU A 205 -32.80 3.13 -7.14
N ILE A 206 -31.65 3.82 -7.19
CA ILE A 206 -31.41 4.98 -8.09
C ILE A 206 -32.44 6.09 -7.81
N LYS A 207 -32.83 6.25 -6.55
CA LYS A 207 -33.83 7.25 -6.15
C LYS A 207 -33.33 8.69 -6.29
N GLY A 208 -32.02 8.88 -6.31
CA GLY A 208 -31.37 10.17 -6.55
C GLY A 208 -30.73 10.28 -7.93
N GLY A 209 -30.82 9.26 -8.78
CA GLY A 209 -30.31 9.34 -10.13
C GLY A 209 -31.18 10.23 -11.01
N ASP A 210 -30.56 11.18 -11.68
CA ASP A 210 -31.19 12.06 -12.65
C ASP A 210 -30.22 12.26 -13.83
N LEU A 211 -30.71 12.82 -14.94
CA LEU A 211 -29.92 13.07 -16.14
C LEU A 211 -28.78 14.08 -15.90
N ASP A 212 -28.85 14.86 -14.82
CA ASP A 212 -27.81 15.79 -14.39
C ASP A 212 -26.61 15.10 -13.73
N ASN A 213 -26.78 13.87 -13.23
CA ASN A 213 -25.75 13.13 -12.48
C ASN A 213 -25.36 11.77 -13.08
N ALA A 214 -25.88 11.39 -14.25
CA ALA A 214 -25.47 10.18 -14.95
C ALA A 214 -25.64 10.29 -16.47
N ILE A 215 -24.75 9.62 -17.22
CA ILE A 215 -24.90 9.40 -18.66
C ILE A 215 -25.74 8.16 -18.89
N VAL A 216 -26.84 8.25 -19.64
CA VAL A 216 -27.75 7.11 -19.89
C VAL A 216 -27.70 6.71 -21.37
N PHE A 217 -27.35 5.44 -21.64
CA PHE A 217 -27.29 4.87 -23.00
C PHE A 217 -28.50 3.99 -23.31
N ASP A 218 -29.18 4.20 -24.45
CA ASP A 218 -30.25 3.32 -24.94
C ASP A 218 -29.75 2.39 -26.08
N LYS A 219 -30.35 1.19 -26.20
CA LYS A 219 -30.05 0.16 -27.21
C LYS A 219 -30.70 0.42 -28.58
N LYS A 220 -31.68 1.31 -28.68
CA LYS A 220 -32.36 1.66 -29.95
C LYS A 220 -31.94 3.06 -30.41
N ASP A 221 -31.77 3.22 -31.72
CA ASP A 221 -31.58 4.50 -32.42
C ASP A 221 -32.81 5.42 -32.23
N ILE A 222 -33.06 5.91 -31.02
CA ILE A 222 -34.09 6.90 -30.76
C ILE A 222 -33.46 8.28 -30.92
N ARG A 223 -33.84 8.98 -32.00
CA ARG A 223 -33.77 10.44 -32.04
C ARG A 223 -34.84 10.99 -31.10
N ILE A 224 -34.43 11.78 -30.13
CA ILE A 224 -35.35 12.41 -29.18
C ILE A 224 -35.81 13.74 -29.78
N THR A 225 -37.10 13.84 -30.01
CA THR A 225 -37.79 15.12 -30.21
C THR A 225 -38.75 15.29 -29.04
N ASP A 226 -38.48 16.33 -28.26
CA ASP A 226 -39.20 16.82 -27.08
C ASP A 226 -39.44 15.81 -25.94
N GLY A 227 -38.42 15.70 -25.09
CA GLY A 227 -38.56 15.30 -23.69
C GLY A 227 -37.76 14.06 -23.26
N TYR A 228 -36.44 14.22 -23.07
CA TYR A 228 -35.61 13.39 -22.18
C TYR A 228 -35.25 11.95 -22.61
N VAL A 229 -34.22 11.86 -23.45
CA VAL A 229 -33.03 11.00 -23.35
C VAL A 229 -31.84 11.96 -23.64
N ASN A 230 -30.64 11.69 -23.15
CA ASN A 230 -29.68 12.77 -22.82
C ASN A 230 -29.13 13.57 -24.04
N ASN A 231 -29.22 14.91 -23.95
CA ASN A 231 -28.58 15.89 -24.84
C ASN A 231 -27.17 16.32 -24.34
N LEU A 232 -26.60 15.67 -23.31
CA LEU A 232 -25.27 16.00 -22.82
C LEU A 232 -24.21 15.42 -23.76
N GLN A 233 -23.51 16.31 -24.47
CA GLN A 233 -22.24 15.95 -25.11
C GLN A 233 -21.30 15.34 -24.06
N LEU A 234 -20.59 14.28 -24.45
CA LEU A 234 -19.54 13.74 -23.62
C LEU A 234 -18.48 14.82 -23.37
N ARG A 235 -18.03 14.95 -22.13
CA ARG A 235 -16.93 15.85 -21.75
C ARG A 235 -15.62 15.42 -22.41
N PHE A 236 -15.48 14.11 -22.64
CA PHE A 236 -14.36 13.48 -23.33
C PHE A 236 -14.86 12.39 -24.27
N ILE A 237 -14.17 12.19 -25.39
CA ILE A 237 -14.51 11.12 -26.35
C ILE A 237 -14.51 9.74 -25.68
N ASN A 238 -13.62 9.53 -24.69
CA ASN A 238 -13.50 8.31 -23.89
C ASN A 238 -13.95 8.50 -22.43
N GLU A 239 -14.97 9.35 -22.15
CA GLU A 239 -15.45 9.65 -20.80
C GLU A 239 -15.81 8.39 -20.00
N ILE A 240 -16.32 7.34 -20.64
CA ILE A 240 -16.70 6.07 -19.99
C ILE A 240 -15.46 5.32 -19.47
N ALA A 241 -14.42 5.19 -20.30
CA ALA A 241 -13.16 4.60 -19.85
C ALA A 241 -12.51 5.45 -18.75
N ARG A 242 -12.51 6.78 -18.87
CA ARG A 242 -11.97 7.67 -17.84
C ARG A 242 -12.77 7.61 -16.53
N HIS A 243 -14.08 7.41 -16.58
CA HIS A 243 -14.88 7.16 -15.39
C HIS A 243 -14.54 5.80 -14.75
N LYS A 244 -14.35 4.73 -15.53
CA LYS A 244 -13.86 3.46 -14.97
C LYS A 244 -12.44 3.54 -14.42
N LEU A 245 -11.60 4.40 -14.97
CA LEU A 245 -10.31 4.72 -14.38
C LEU A 245 -10.47 5.44 -13.02
N LEU A 246 -11.40 6.40 -12.93
CA LEU A 246 -11.76 7.08 -11.68
C LEU A 246 -12.22 6.07 -10.61
N ASP A 247 -13.11 5.14 -10.97
CA ASP A 247 -13.56 4.05 -10.09
C ASP A 247 -12.38 3.19 -9.61
N VAL A 248 -11.51 2.76 -10.53
CA VAL A 248 -10.34 1.93 -10.19
C VAL A 248 -9.41 2.67 -9.22
N LEU A 249 -9.16 3.96 -9.42
CA LEU A 249 -8.34 4.76 -8.50
C LEU A 249 -8.98 4.83 -7.10
N GLY A 250 -10.30 5.04 -7.03
CA GLY A 250 -11.04 5.07 -5.76
C GLY A 250 -11.06 3.74 -5.03
N ASP A 251 -11.22 2.63 -5.75
CA ASP A 251 -11.24 1.29 -5.16
C ASP A 251 -9.84 0.81 -4.76
N LEU A 252 -8.80 1.11 -5.55
CA LEU A 252 -7.42 0.81 -5.19
C LEU A 252 -6.95 1.64 -3.99
N ALA A 253 -7.52 2.82 -3.75
CA ALA A 253 -7.25 3.60 -2.56
C ALA A 253 -7.55 2.84 -1.25
N LEU A 254 -8.49 1.89 -1.30
CA LEU A 254 -8.88 1.03 -0.17
C LEU A 254 -7.80 0.02 0.22
N LEU A 255 -6.70 -0.04 -0.53
CA LEU A 255 -5.47 -0.69 -0.06
C LEU A 255 -4.97 -0.06 1.25
N GLY A 256 -5.19 1.24 1.44
CA GLY A 256 -4.72 2.01 2.59
C GLY A 256 -3.25 2.40 2.52
N MET A 257 -2.60 2.27 1.37
CA MET A 257 -1.23 2.72 1.11
C MET A 257 -1.05 3.13 -0.36
N ARG A 258 0.03 3.83 -0.68
CA ARG A 258 0.37 4.14 -2.09
C ARG A 258 1.02 2.95 -2.78
N ILE A 259 0.97 2.93 -4.10
CA ILE A 259 1.53 1.86 -4.93
C ILE A 259 2.59 2.50 -5.84
N LYS A 260 3.75 1.84 -5.96
CA LYS A 260 4.71 2.08 -7.05
C LYS A 260 4.66 0.87 -7.98
N GLY A 261 4.21 1.10 -9.20
CA GLY A 261 3.86 0.05 -10.14
C GLY A 261 2.87 0.52 -11.19
N ARG A 262 2.80 -0.21 -12.29
CA ARG A 262 1.88 0.05 -13.40
C ARG A 262 0.74 -0.95 -13.40
N VAL A 263 -0.48 -0.48 -13.22
CA VAL A 263 -1.71 -1.27 -13.20
C VAL A 263 -2.33 -1.27 -14.59
N LEU A 264 -2.62 -2.44 -15.14
CA LEU A 264 -3.46 -2.63 -16.33
C LEU A 264 -4.74 -3.35 -15.90
N ALA A 265 -5.89 -2.70 -16.02
CA ALA A 265 -7.18 -3.26 -15.66
C ALA A 265 -8.05 -3.46 -16.90
N ASN A 266 -8.38 -4.72 -17.19
CA ASN A 266 -9.22 -5.12 -18.31
C ASN A 266 -10.64 -5.42 -17.81
N ARG A 267 -11.63 -4.71 -18.35
CA ARG A 267 -13.04 -4.74 -17.93
C ARG A 267 -13.21 -4.60 -16.40
N PRO A 268 -12.62 -3.55 -15.78
CA PRO A 268 -12.69 -3.37 -14.33
C PRO A 268 -14.12 -3.13 -13.83
N GLY A 269 -14.29 -3.35 -12.52
CA GLY A 269 -15.52 -3.03 -11.78
C GLY A 269 -15.27 -3.19 -10.29
N HIS A 270 -16.15 -2.64 -9.44
CA HIS A 270 -15.91 -2.52 -7.99
C HIS A 270 -15.53 -3.85 -7.32
N PHE A 271 -16.19 -4.96 -7.68
CA PHE A 271 -15.82 -6.29 -7.18
C PHE A 271 -14.37 -6.64 -7.52
N VAL A 272 -14.00 -6.54 -8.79
CA VAL A 272 -12.65 -6.88 -9.30
C VAL A 272 -11.59 -5.99 -8.67
N ASN A 273 -11.87 -4.70 -8.54
CA ASN A 273 -10.95 -3.71 -7.99
C ASN A 273 -10.72 -3.94 -6.49
N THR A 274 -11.78 -4.10 -5.72
CA THR A 274 -11.70 -4.28 -4.25
C THR A 274 -11.14 -5.64 -3.86
N GLU A 275 -11.46 -6.71 -4.59
CA GLU A 275 -10.82 -8.03 -4.39
C GLU A 275 -9.33 -7.98 -4.74
N THR A 276 -8.95 -7.23 -5.76
CA THR A 276 -7.55 -6.98 -6.09
C THR A 276 -6.85 -6.23 -4.96
N ALA A 277 -7.46 -5.18 -4.41
CA ALA A 277 -6.91 -4.45 -3.25
C ALA A 277 -6.75 -5.38 -2.02
N ARG A 278 -7.73 -6.25 -1.73
CA ARG A 278 -7.64 -7.27 -0.66
C ARG A 278 -6.49 -8.25 -0.89
N ALA A 279 -6.36 -8.74 -2.12
CA ALA A 279 -5.32 -9.69 -2.48
C ALA A 279 -3.93 -9.05 -2.42
N LEU A 280 -3.80 -7.82 -2.88
CA LEU A 280 -2.57 -7.04 -2.79
C LEU A 280 -2.16 -6.82 -1.33
N LYS A 281 -3.10 -6.56 -0.43
CA LYS A 281 -2.83 -6.45 1.02
C LYS A 281 -2.21 -7.72 1.61
N ARG A 282 -2.60 -8.90 1.11
CA ARG A 282 -1.95 -10.18 1.49
C ARG A 282 -0.54 -10.27 0.93
N ASN A 283 -0.32 -9.83 -0.31
CA ASN A 283 1.01 -9.79 -0.92
C ASN A 283 1.94 -8.83 -0.19
N ILE A 284 1.48 -7.63 0.19
CA ILE A 284 2.24 -6.68 1.02
C ILE A 284 2.71 -7.32 2.32
N LYS A 285 1.83 -8.03 3.04
CA LYS A 285 2.19 -8.74 4.27
C LYS A 285 3.24 -9.83 4.01
N ARG A 286 3.14 -10.55 2.89
CA ARG A 286 4.11 -11.56 2.49
C ARG A 286 5.46 -10.92 2.15
N ASP A 287 5.45 -9.86 1.36
CA ASP A 287 6.64 -9.17 0.87
C ASP A 287 7.37 -8.40 1.98
N ALA A 288 6.65 -7.92 3.01
CA ALA A 288 7.24 -7.36 4.23
C ALA A 288 8.12 -8.37 5.02
N ASN A 289 7.93 -9.67 4.76
CA ASN A 289 8.74 -10.76 5.32
C ASN A 289 9.75 -11.33 4.32
N ARG A 290 9.91 -10.73 3.14
CA ARG A 290 10.99 -11.05 2.20
C ARG A 290 12.20 -10.17 2.49
N PRO A 291 13.42 -10.65 2.19
CA PRO A 291 14.61 -9.81 2.25
C PRO A 291 14.47 -8.58 1.34
N SER A 292 14.99 -7.45 1.80
CA SER A 292 15.08 -6.20 1.03
C SER A 292 16.26 -6.21 0.07
N PHE A 293 17.33 -6.94 0.40
CA PHE A 293 18.53 -7.06 -0.40
C PHE A 293 18.61 -8.43 -1.07
N VAL A 294 19.09 -8.48 -2.30
CA VAL A 294 19.28 -9.73 -3.03
C VAL A 294 20.74 -10.15 -2.93
N TYR A 295 21.00 -11.29 -2.33
CA TYR A 295 22.35 -11.85 -2.28
C TYR A 295 22.69 -12.58 -3.58
N ASP A 296 23.69 -12.09 -4.29
CA ASP A 296 24.34 -12.78 -5.40
C ASP A 296 25.66 -13.40 -4.93
N PRO A 297 25.78 -14.74 -4.86
CA PRO A 297 27.02 -15.39 -4.43
C PRO A 297 28.18 -15.19 -5.41
N THR A 298 27.90 -14.84 -6.68
CA THR A 298 28.91 -14.65 -7.74
C THR A 298 29.48 -13.24 -7.81
N ALA A 299 28.78 -12.26 -7.23
CA ALA A 299 29.28 -10.89 -7.12
C ALA A 299 30.54 -10.83 -6.24
N GLU A 300 31.31 -9.74 -6.30
CA GLU A 300 32.40 -9.49 -5.36
C GLU A 300 31.81 -9.07 -3.99
N PRO A 301 32.31 -9.58 -2.85
CA PRO A 301 31.84 -9.12 -1.54
C PRO A 301 32.25 -7.66 -1.28
N VAL A 302 31.38 -6.90 -0.62
CA VAL A 302 31.77 -5.58 -0.08
C VAL A 302 32.85 -5.79 1.00
N TYR A 303 32.61 -6.75 1.91
CA TYR A 303 33.58 -7.19 2.92
C TYR A 303 33.69 -8.72 2.86
N ASP A 304 34.88 -9.20 2.52
CA ASP A 304 35.22 -10.62 2.64
C ASP A 304 35.56 -10.98 4.10
N ILE A 305 35.78 -12.27 4.35
CA ILE A 305 36.11 -12.76 5.70
C ILE A 305 37.38 -12.10 6.27
N ASN A 306 38.36 -11.74 5.43
CA ASN A 306 39.60 -11.13 5.90
C ASN A 306 39.38 -9.69 6.36
N ARG A 307 38.58 -8.92 5.62
CA ARG A 307 38.17 -7.57 6.02
C ARG A 307 37.32 -7.63 7.29
N ILE A 308 36.34 -8.53 7.35
CA ILE A 308 35.52 -8.73 8.56
C ILE A 308 36.38 -9.03 9.79
N ARG A 309 37.39 -9.91 9.67
CA ARG A 309 38.34 -10.23 10.76
C ARG A 309 39.17 -9.04 11.24
N ARG A 310 39.44 -8.06 10.36
CA ARG A 310 40.15 -6.83 10.73
C ARG A 310 39.24 -5.83 11.42
N THR A 311 37.97 -5.78 11.01
CA THR A 311 36.96 -4.87 11.58
C THR A 311 36.44 -5.35 12.93
N LEU A 312 36.11 -6.63 13.07
CA LEU A 312 35.55 -7.18 14.30
C LEU A 312 36.65 -7.79 15.19
N PRO A 313 36.52 -7.68 16.54
CA PRO A 313 37.44 -8.34 17.47
C PRO A 313 37.25 -9.86 17.52
N HIS A 314 36.10 -10.37 17.08
CA HIS A 314 35.73 -11.79 17.11
C HIS A 314 36.67 -12.69 16.29
N ARG A 315 36.94 -13.90 16.78
CA ARG A 315 37.80 -14.91 16.12
C ARG A 315 37.11 -16.27 16.16
N PRO A 316 37.44 -17.20 15.23
CA PRO A 316 36.97 -18.57 15.31
C PRO A 316 37.21 -19.17 16.70
N PRO A 317 36.23 -19.91 17.28
CA PRO A 317 34.97 -20.34 16.66
C PRO A 317 33.79 -19.35 16.79
N PHE A 318 34.01 -18.11 17.25
CA PHE A 318 32.95 -17.16 17.58
C PHE A 318 32.82 -15.98 16.59
N LEU A 319 33.60 -15.97 15.51
CA LEU A 319 33.33 -15.11 14.36
C LEU A 319 32.34 -15.84 13.44
N LEU A 320 31.11 -15.34 13.37
CA LEU A 320 29.99 -16.06 12.77
C LEU A 320 29.57 -15.54 11.40
N VAL A 321 29.87 -14.28 11.08
CA VAL A 321 29.54 -13.66 9.79
C VAL A 321 30.65 -13.94 8.79
N ASP A 322 30.28 -14.49 7.64
CA ASP A 322 31.24 -14.91 6.61
C ASP A 322 31.50 -13.81 5.59
N ARG A 323 30.49 -12.97 5.31
CA ARG A 323 30.49 -12.04 4.18
C ARG A 323 29.53 -10.88 4.41
N ILE A 324 29.92 -9.68 3.98
CA ILE A 324 29.00 -8.53 3.79
C ILE A 324 28.85 -8.28 2.30
N PHE A 325 27.61 -8.20 1.83
CA PHE A 325 27.28 -7.97 0.42
C PHE A 325 26.53 -6.66 0.19
N HIS A 326 26.05 -6.01 1.25
CA HIS A 326 25.48 -4.67 1.19
C HIS A 326 25.89 -3.88 2.43
N ILE A 327 26.26 -2.62 2.24
CA ILE A 327 26.43 -1.65 3.34
C ILE A 327 26.24 -0.23 2.80
N ASP A 328 25.46 0.58 3.51
CA ASP A 328 25.31 2.01 3.28
C ASP A 328 25.37 2.76 4.63
N GLU A 329 24.96 4.03 4.67
CA GLU A 329 25.00 4.84 5.90
C GLU A 329 24.05 4.34 7.01
N THR A 330 22.98 3.63 6.64
CA THR A 330 21.88 3.26 7.55
C THR A 330 21.61 1.76 7.61
N SER A 331 22.17 0.96 6.71
CA SER A 331 21.86 -0.45 6.62
C SER A 331 23.06 -1.31 6.24
N VAL A 332 22.98 -2.59 6.63
CA VAL A 332 24.00 -3.60 6.32
C VAL A 332 23.32 -4.95 6.10
N ALA A 333 23.80 -5.71 5.12
CA ALA A 333 23.39 -7.08 4.89
C ALA A 333 24.58 -8.02 4.73
N GLY A 334 24.49 -9.16 5.39
CA GLY A 334 25.58 -10.12 5.51
C GLY A 334 25.09 -11.56 5.47
N ILE A 335 26.03 -12.49 5.29
CA ILE A 335 25.78 -13.91 5.16
C ILE A 335 26.49 -14.67 6.28
N LYS A 336 25.79 -15.68 6.81
CA LYS A 336 26.37 -16.80 7.54
C LYS A 336 25.96 -18.10 6.88
N ASN A 337 26.93 -18.92 6.52
CA ASN A 337 26.69 -20.30 6.13
C ASN A 337 26.65 -21.16 7.39
N VAL A 338 25.66 -22.05 7.45
CA VAL A 338 25.44 -22.93 8.60
C VAL A 338 25.93 -24.32 8.22
N THR A 339 26.98 -24.79 8.88
CA THR A 339 27.58 -26.10 8.57
C THR A 339 27.46 -27.07 9.74
N MET A 340 27.26 -28.36 9.44
CA MET A 340 27.18 -29.43 10.46
C MET A 340 28.47 -29.53 11.30
N ASN A 341 29.58 -29.02 10.76
CA ASN A 341 30.87 -29.00 11.45
C ASN A 341 30.96 -27.95 12.57
N GLU A 342 29.94 -27.10 12.76
CA GLU A 342 29.94 -26.13 13.86
C GLU A 342 29.78 -26.83 15.22
N PRO A 343 30.60 -26.50 16.23
CA PRO A 343 30.75 -27.31 17.44
C PRO A 343 29.48 -27.38 18.29
N PHE A 344 28.58 -26.40 18.16
CA PHE A 344 27.33 -26.40 18.93
C PHE A 344 26.33 -27.45 18.46
N PHE A 345 26.40 -27.95 17.22
CA PHE A 345 25.50 -29.00 16.75
C PHE A 345 25.76 -30.36 17.42
N VAL A 346 26.96 -30.56 17.99
CA VAL A 346 27.30 -31.77 18.75
C VAL A 346 26.43 -31.91 20.00
N GLY A 347 26.03 -30.80 20.62
CA GLY A 347 25.25 -30.78 21.87
C GLY A 347 23.86 -30.19 21.77
N HIS A 348 23.59 -29.34 20.77
CA HIS A 348 22.31 -28.64 20.63
C HIS A 348 21.35 -29.42 19.70
N PHE A 349 20.64 -30.37 20.32
CA PHE A 349 19.72 -31.34 19.68
C PHE A 349 20.42 -32.27 18.65
N PRO A 350 21.19 -33.29 19.09
CA PRO A 350 21.99 -34.13 18.20
C PRO A 350 21.20 -34.86 17.10
N GLU A 351 19.98 -35.33 17.42
CA GLU A 351 19.10 -36.04 16.48
C GLU A 351 18.28 -35.09 15.59
N GLU A 352 18.23 -33.80 15.93
CA GLU A 352 17.52 -32.77 15.18
C GLU A 352 18.35 -31.46 15.20
N PRO A 353 19.49 -31.41 14.48
CA PRO A 353 20.43 -30.31 14.59
C PRO A 353 19.79 -28.98 14.18
N VAL A 354 19.73 -28.04 15.12
CA VAL A 354 19.16 -26.70 14.94
C VAL A 354 20.17 -25.66 15.46
N MET A 355 20.38 -24.58 14.72
CA MET A 355 21.27 -23.51 15.19
C MET A 355 20.66 -22.82 16.41
N PRO A 356 21.38 -22.66 17.54
CA PRO A 356 20.89 -21.96 18.71
C PRO A 356 20.46 -20.52 18.37
N GLY A 357 19.25 -20.13 18.78
CA GLY A 357 18.72 -18.80 18.49
C GLY A 357 19.61 -17.65 18.98
N VAL A 358 20.28 -17.82 20.11
CA VAL A 358 21.25 -16.86 20.65
C VAL A 358 22.45 -16.63 19.73
N LEU A 359 22.89 -17.66 18.98
CA LEU A 359 23.98 -17.52 18.00
C LEU A 359 23.51 -16.84 16.71
N ILE A 360 22.23 -16.97 16.37
CA ILE A 360 21.64 -16.18 15.27
C ILE A 360 21.63 -14.70 15.65
N ILE A 361 21.22 -14.37 16.87
CA ILE A 361 21.24 -12.99 17.38
C ILE A 361 22.67 -12.45 17.47
N GLU A 362 23.62 -13.25 17.95
CA GLU A 362 25.04 -12.88 17.96
C GLU A 362 25.57 -12.60 16.54
N ALA A 363 25.26 -13.46 15.57
CA ALA A 363 25.66 -13.24 14.17
C ALA A 363 25.02 -11.97 13.57
N MET A 364 23.75 -11.67 13.90
CA MET A 364 23.13 -10.39 13.57
C MET A 364 23.90 -9.22 14.21
N ALA A 365 24.28 -9.33 15.48
CA ALA A 365 25.03 -8.33 16.21
C ALA A 365 26.38 -8.02 15.55
N GLN A 366 27.09 -9.07 15.13
CA GLN A 366 28.37 -8.94 14.40
C GLN A 366 28.17 -8.23 13.06
N CYS A 367 27.10 -8.57 12.33
CA CYS A 367 26.75 -7.91 11.07
C CYS A 367 26.45 -6.41 11.30
N GLY A 368 25.60 -6.08 12.28
CA GLY A 368 25.31 -4.69 12.67
C GLY A 368 26.52 -3.94 13.22
N GLY A 369 27.41 -4.65 13.93
CA GLY A 369 28.65 -4.11 14.46
C GLY A 369 29.59 -3.62 13.36
N ILE A 370 29.62 -4.27 12.19
CA ILE A 370 30.40 -3.80 11.04
C ILE A 370 29.91 -2.43 10.56
N LEU A 371 28.58 -2.21 10.50
CA LEU A 371 28.03 -0.89 10.18
C LEU A 371 28.37 0.14 11.26
N ALA A 372 28.14 -0.22 12.53
CA ALA A 372 28.41 0.69 13.65
C ALA A 372 29.87 1.13 13.69
N LEU A 373 30.82 0.21 13.47
CA LEU A 373 32.25 0.50 13.52
C LEU A 373 32.74 1.31 12.31
N ASN A 374 32.04 1.28 11.16
CA ASN A 374 32.36 2.18 10.05
C ASN A 374 32.10 3.67 10.38
N SER A 375 31.39 3.97 11.47
CA SER A 375 31.17 5.35 11.94
C SER A 375 32.34 5.94 12.74
N VAL A 376 33.36 5.14 13.08
CA VAL A 376 34.55 5.58 13.83
C VAL A 376 35.82 5.50 12.96
N PRO A 377 36.81 6.39 13.16
CA PRO A 377 38.00 6.46 12.31
C PRO A 377 38.98 5.29 12.48
N ASP A 378 39.02 4.68 13.66
CA ASP A 378 39.93 3.58 14.04
C ASP A 378 39.15 2.37 14.59
N PRO A 379 38.33 1.69 13.75
CA PRO A 379 37.37 0.67 14.17
C PRO A 379 38.00 -0.49 14.96
N GLU A 380 39.25 -0.84 14.69
CA GLU A 380 40.01 -1.89 15.37
C GLU A 380 40.20 -1.64 16.88
N ASN A 381 40.06 -0.38 17.32
CA ASN A 381 40.20 0.03 18.72
C ASN A 381 38.85 0.09 19.45
N TYR A 382 37.75 -0.35 18.84
CA TYR A 382 36.42 -0.34 19.44
C TYR A 382 35.78 -1.72 19.44
N SER A 383 34.85 -1.91 20.37
CA SER A 383 33.98 -3.08 20.43
C SER A 383 32.53 -2.62 20.57
N THR A 384 31.60 -3.43 20.08
CA THR A 384 30.18 -3.24 20.27
C THR A 384 29.69 -4.16 21.38
N TYR A 385 29.07 -3.57 22.42
CA TYR A 385 28.49 -4.31 23.54
C TYR A 385 26.98 -4.21 23.53
N PHE A 386 26.29 -5.34 23.65
CA PHE A 386 24.84 -5.36 23.79
C PHE A 386 24.41 -4.62 25.05
N LEU A 387 23.42 -3.74 24.89
CA LEU A 387 22.69 -3.11 26.00
C LEU A 387 21.29 -3.71 26.16
N ARG A 388 20.62 -4.02 25.05
CA ARG A 388 19.24 -4.52 25.05
C ARG A 388 18.93 -5.30 23.79
N ILE A 389 18.07 -6.31 23.93
CA ILE A 389 17.51 -7.10 22.84
C ILE A 389 16.01 -7.19 23.11
N ASP A 390 15.19 -6.61 22.24
CA ASP A 390 13.74 -6.56 22.36
C ASP A 390 13.06 -7.23 21.15
N ASN A 391 11.77 -7.57 21.30
CA ASN A 391 10.91 -8.06 20.22
C ASN A 391 11.44 -9.27 19.44
N VAL A 392 12.25 -10.12 20.07
CA VAL A 392 12.83 -11.29 19.40
C VAL A 392 11.74 -12.29 19.05
N ARG A 393 11.69 -12.70 17.77
CA ARG A 393 10.84 -13.82 17.34
C ARG A 393 11.64 -14.79 16.48
N PHE A 394 11.61 -16.06 16.86
CA PHE A 394 12.13 -17.18 16.07
C PHE A 394 10.96 -17.84 15.34
N LYS A 395 10.84 -17.56 14.04
CA LYS A 395 9.71 -17.98 13.20
C LYS A 395 9.93 -19.32 12.53
N ASN A 396 11.16 -19.63 12.12
CA ASN A 396 11.51 -20.87 11.41
C ASN A 396 12.85 -21.42 11.93
N LYS A 397 12.98 -22.76 11.97
CA LYS A 397 14.24 -23.43 12.30
C LYS A 397 15.31 -23.10 11.26
N VAL A 398 16.55 -23.02 11.73
CA VAL A 398 17.75 -22.92 10.90
C VAL A 398 18.58 -24.16 11.15
N VAL A 399 18.97 -24.87 10.09
CA VAL A 399 19.60 -26.19 10.16
C VAL A 399 20.91 -26.19 9.36
N PRO A 400 21.79 -27.19 9.57
CA PRO A 400 22.96 -27.37 8.72
C PRO A 400 22.62 -27.42 7.22
N GLY A 401 23.40 -26.72 6.41
CA GLY A 401 23.18 -26.55 4.97
C GLY A 401 22.46 -25.24 4.60
N ASP A 402 21.85 -24.55 5.57
CA ASP A 402 21.23 -23.25 5.32
C ASP A 402 22.26 -22.14 5.10
N THR A 403 21.89 -21.18 4.24
CA THR A 403 22.55 -19.87 4.16
C THR A 403 21.65 -18.84 4.83
N LEU A 404 22.09 -18.32 5.97
CA LEU A 404 21.45 -17.21 6.68
C LEU A 404 21.87 -15.89 6.05
N GLN A 405 20.89 -15.13 5.57
CA GLN A 405 21.05 -13.74 5.20
C GLN A 405 20.55 -12.84 6.32
N PHE A 406 21.40 -11.98 6.85
CA PHE A 406 21.06 -10.95 7.82
C PHE A 406 20.82 -9.63 7.10
N GLU A 407 19.82 -8.88 7.56
CA GLU A 407 19.58 -7.49 7.18
C GLU A 407 19.36 -6.69 8.44
N LEU A 408 20.16 -5.65 8.64
CA LEU A 408 20.03 -4.75 9.77
C LEU A 408 19.92 -3.31 9.28
N LYS A 409 19.01 -2.55 9.87
CA LYS A 409 18.79 -1.13 9.56
C LYS A 409 18.78 -0.31 10.85
N LEU A 410 19.51 0.80 10.86
CA LEU A 410 19.43 1.81 11.92
C LEU A 410 18.00 2.35 11.99
N THR A 411 17.46 2.38 13.20
CA THR A 411 16.15 3.00 13.47
C THR A 411 16.27 4.48 13.78
N GLU A 412 17.46 4.90 14.23
CA GLU A 412 17.82 6.28 14.52
C GLU A 412 19.32 6.49 14.25
N PRO A 413 19.76 7.73 14.00
CA PRO A 413 21.18 8.04 13.84
C PRO A 413 21.97 7.65 15.10
N ILE A 414 23.19 7.14 14.90
CA ILE A 414 24.10 6.78 15.99
C ILE A 414 24.43 8.04 16.81
N ARG A 415 24.12 8.01 18.11
CA ARG A 415 24.34 9.15 19.03
C ARG A 415 25.05 8.67 20.28
N ARG A 416 26.15 9.34 20.65
CA ARG A 416 26.96 9.01 21.83
C ARG A 416 27.39 7.53 21.87
N GLY A 417 27.66 6.95 20.70
CA GLY A 417 28.03 5.55 20.54
C GLY A 417 26.88 4.55 20.72
N ILE A 418 25.64 5.01 20.91
CA ILE A 418 24.47 4.14 20.99
C ILE A 418 23.97 3.83 19.57
N VAL A 419 23.75 2.55 19.32
CA VAL A 419 23.31 2.00 18.04
C VAL A 419 22.01 1.23 18.29
N VAL A 420 20.96 1.58 17.55
CA VAL A 420 19.67 0.90 17.64
C VAL A 420 19.25 0.43 16.25
N MET A 421 19.08 -0.88 16.09
CA MET A 421 18.80 -1.51 14.81
C MET A 421 17.59 -2.43 14.87
N GLU A 422 16.80 -2.43 13.80
CA GLU A 422 15.92 -3.55 13.49
C GLU A 422 16.74 -4.57 12.70
N ALA A 423 16.68 -5.84 13.12
CA ALA A 423 17.42 -6.94 12.53
C ALA A 423 16.48 -8.06 12.07
N LYS A 424 16.72 -8.57 10.86
CA LYS A 424 16.00 -9.72 10.30
C LYS A 424 16.99 -10.73 9.73
N ALA A 425 16.68 -12.01 9.87
CA ALA A 425 17.42 -13.12 9.25
C ALA A 425 16.50 -13.94 8.35
N TYR A 426 17.02 -14.36 7.20
CA TYR A 426 16.28 -15.12 6.19
C TYR A 426 17.07 -16.36 5.77
N VAL A 427 16.34 -17.41 5.40
CA VAL A 427 16.87 -18.59 4.70
C VAL A 427 16.03 -18.79 3.44
N GLY A 428 16.65 -18.75 2.26
CA GLY A 428 15.94 -18.87 0.98
C GLY A 428 14.81 -17.85 0.81
N GLY A 429 14.99 -16.63 1.34
CA GLY A 429 13.97 -15.57 1.31
C GLY A 429 12.87 -15.68 2.37
N ARG A 430 12.84 -16.75 3.17
CA ARG A 430 11.88 -16.93 4.27
C ARG A 430 12.46 -16.36 5.56
N LEU A 431 11.74 -15.43 6.20
CA LEU A 431 12.11 -14.84 7.49
C LEU A 431 12.20 -15.92 8.59
N THR A 432 13.36 -16.08 9.21
CA THR A 432 13.62 -17.04 10.27
C THR A 432 13.66 -16.40 11.65
N THR A 433 14.27 -15.22 11.77
CA THR A 433 14.42 -14.50 13.04
C THR A 433 14.25 -12.99 12.82
N GLU A 434 13.59 -12.30 13.76
CA GLU A 434 13.55 -10.83 13.82
C GLU A 434 13.85 -10.36 15.26
N ALA A 435 14.48 -9.19 15.40
CA ALA A 435 14.81 -8.60 16.71
C ALA A 435 15.08 -7.09 16.61
N SER A 436 14.79 -6.36 17.68
CA SER A 436 15.26 -4.98 17.89
C SER A 436 16.52 -5.02 18.76
N LEU A 437 17.66 -4.60 18.23
CA LEU A 437 18.97 -4.70 18.87
C LEU A 437 19.47 -3.32 19.29
N MET A 438 19.95 -3.19 20.53
CA MET A 438 20.60 -1.99 21.03
C MET A 438 22.00 -2.31 21.55
N ALA A 439 22.99 -1.59 21.06
CA ALA A 439 24.38 -1.78 21.43
C ALA A 439 25.09 -0.43 21.71
N GLN A 440 26.22 -0.51 22.40
CA GLN A 440 27.13 0.61 22.62
C GLN A 440 28.47 0.33 21.96
N VAL A 441 28.93 1.26 21.13
CA VAL A 441 30.31 1.33 20.64
C VAL A 441 31.17 1.89 21.76
N ALA A 442 32.11 1.09 22.26
CA ALA A 442 33.01 1.48 23.34
C ALA A 442 34.46 1.25 22.91
N LYS A 443 35.34 2.19 23.28
CA LYS A 443 36.77 2.06 23.02
C LYS A 443 37.35 0.92 23.86
N ASN A 444 38.15 0.07 23.23
CA ASN A 444 38.84 -1.02 23.89
C ASN A 444 39.79 -0.44 24.94
N LYS A 445 39.86 -1.07 26.12
CA LYS A 445 40.87 -0.71 27.11
C LYS A 445 42.24 -1.10 26.57
N ALA A 446 43.19 -0.17 26.65
CA ALA A 446 44.57 -0.35 26.23
C ALA A 446 45.28 -1.45 27.03
#